data_AF-T0Z6M3-F1
#
_entry.id   AF-T0Z6M3-F1
#
_cell.length_a   1.000
_cell.length_b   1.000
_cell.length_c   1.000
_cell.angle_alpha   90.00
_cell.angle_beta   90.00
_cell.angle_gamma   90.00
#
_symmetry.space_group_name_H-M   'P 1'
#
loop_
_entity.id
_entity.type
_entity.pdbx_description
1 polymer ?
#
loop_
_entity_poly.entity_id
_entity_poly.type
_entity_poly.pdbx_seq_one_letter_code
_entity_poly.pdbx_strand_id
1 'polypeptide(L)'
;MTVIDLPDGILFVHSPWAMTPERKRRLLDLGQVRFIVAPGRFHDLYLEQALEAFPQAELHAIPPIYRRFSSRPGAFLLPDRAVSPWGDAIDQHAFQAGPFHSETVFQNIDETIS
;
A
#
# COMPACT_ATOMS: atom_id res chain seq x y z
N MET A 1 6.18 4.33 6.30
CA MET A 1 6.24 3.86 4.90
C MET A 1 7.16 2.67 4.81
N THR A 2 6.64 1.58 4.29
CA THR A 2 7.41 0.38 3.92
C THR A 2 7.24 0.19 2.41
N VAL A 3 8.31 -0.20 1.73
CA VAL A 3 8.29 -0.49 0.29
C VAL A 3 8.67 -1.95 0.14
N ILE A 4 7.82 -2.71 -0.54
CA ILE A 4 8.04 -4.11 -0.83
C ILE A 4 8.20 -4.24 -2.34
N ASP A 5 9.27 -4.90 -2.76
CA ASP A 5 9.50 -5.28 -4.15
C ASP A 5 8.75 -6.58 -4.43
N LEU A 6 7.87 -6.54 -5.41
CA LEU A 6 7.11 -7.67 -5.91
C LEU A 6 7.77 -8.19 -7.20
N PRO A 7 7.39 -9.39 -7.68
CA PRO A 7 7.85 -9.87 -8.98
C PRO A 7 7.67 -8.83 -10.11
N ASP A 8 8.56 -8.91 -11.10
CA ASP A 8 8.59 -8.02 -12.28
C ASP A 8 8.92 -6.54 -11.96
N GLY A 9 9.55 -6.25 -10.82
CA GLY A 9 9.99 -4.90 -10.44
C GLY A 9 8.83 -3.98 -10.06
N ILE A 10 7.74 -4.58 -9.59
CA ILE A 10 6.55 -3.87 -9.15
C ILE A 10 6.70 -3.51 -7.68
N LEU A 11 6.47 -2.26 -7.32
CA LEU A 11 6.54 -1.81 -5.94
C LEU A 11 5.16 -1.71 -5.30
N PHE A 12 5.09 -2.27 -4.08
CA PHE A 12 4.00 -2.12 -3.13
C PHE A 12 4.43 -1.12 -2.05
N VAL A 13 3.76 0.03 -2.00
CA VAL A 13 4.05 1.11 -1.04
C VAL A 13 3.01 1.10 0.07
N HIS A 14 3.42 0.63 1.23
CA HIS A 14 2.61 0.57 2.43
C HIS A 14 2.76 1.85 3.27
N SER A 15 1.64 2.47 3.64
CA SER A 15 1.58 3.64 4.53
C SER A 15 2.54 4.76 4.09
N PRO A 16 2.26 5.44 2.97
CA PRO A 16 3.17 6.41 2.35
C PRO A 16 3.57 7.54 3.32
N TRP A 17 4.80 8.03 3.15
CA TRP A 17 5.32 9.22 3.82
C TRP A 17 5.33 10.40 2.81
N ALA A 18 5.58 11.62 3.29
CA ALA A 18 5.78 12.82 2.48
C ALA A 18 6.56 12.52 1.20
N MET A 19 5.99 12.85 0.04
CA MET A 19 6.56 12.45 -1.24
C MET A 19 7.49 13.54 -1.79
N THR A 20 8.66 13.69 -1.17
CA THR A 20 9.69 14.64 -1.63
C THR A 20 10.25 14.22 -3.00
N PRO A 21 10.83 15.16 -3.78
CA PRO A 21 11.43 14.83 -5.08
C PRO A 21 12.49 13.71 -5.00
N GLU A 22 13.32 13.73 -3.96
CA GLU A 22 14.33 12.70 -3.70
C GLU A 22 13.70 11.33 -3.43
N ARG A 23 12.66 11.27 -2.59
CA ARG A 23 11.96 10.02 -2.28
C ARG A 23 11.23 9.46 -3.50
N LYS A 24 10.59 10.34 -4.29
CA LYS A 24 9.99 9.96 -5.57
C LYS A 24 11.03 9.38 -6.53
N ARG A 25 12.20 10.03 -6.67
CA ARG A 25 13.30 9.54 -7.50
C ARG A 25 13.74 8.15 -7.07
N ARG A 26 13.99 7.97 -5.77
CA ARG A 26 14.42 6.68 -5.23
C ARG A 26 13.42 5.56 -5.47
N LEU A 27 12.13 5.83 -5.39
CA LEU A 27 11.10 4.84 -5.73
C LEU A 27 11.11 4.50 -7.22
N LEU A 28 11.25 5.48 -8.11
CA LEU A 28 11.36 5.25 -9.56
C LEU A 28 12.60 4.45 -9.94
N ASP A 29 13.71 4.64 -9.23
CA ASP A 29 14.95 3.90 -9.46
C ASP A 29 14.86 2.45 -8.95
N LEU A 30 14.02 2.19 -7.95
CA LEU A 30 13.77 0.84 -7.42
C LEU A 30 12.83 0.03 -8.30
N GLY A 31 11.80 0.64 -8.89
CA GLY A 31 10.81 -0.07 -9.68
C GLY A 31 9.53 0.71 -9.96
N GLN A 32 8.54 0.04 -10.53
CA GLN A 32 7.26 0.64 -10.86
C GLN A 32 6.33 0.63 -9.63
N VAL A 33 6.06 1.80 -9.04
CA VAL A 33 5.02 1.93 -8.00
C VAL A 33 3.64 1.62 -8.59
N ARG A 34 3.12 0.42 -8.30
CA ARG A 34 1.82 -0.03 -8.80
C ARG A 34 0.74 -0.01 -7.71
N PHE A 35 1.11 -0.29 -6.46
CA PHE A 35 0.16 -0.34 -5.35
C PHE A 35 0.56 0.65 -4.27
N ILE A 36 -0.38 1.50 -3.87
CA ILE A 36 -0.28 2.36 -2.69
C ILE A 36 -1.35 1.88 -1.71
N VAL A 37 -0.91 1.50 -0.51
CA VAL A 37 -1.78 0.88 0.49
C VAL A 37 -1.90 1.75 1.73
N ALA A 38 -3.14 2.07 2.10
CA ALA A 38 -3.51 2.87 3.27
C ALA A 38 -4.29 1.99 4.28
N PRO A 39 -3.58 1.33 5.21
CA PRO A 39 -4.11 0.21 5.98
C PRO A 39 -4.71 0.60 7.33
N GLY A 40 -4.64 1.88 7.70
CA GLY A 40 -5.08 2.39 8.99
C GLY A 40 -5.44 3.87 8.90
N ARG A 41 -6.22 4.36 9.85
CA ARG A 41 -6.85 5.71 9.78
C ARG A 41 -5.85 6.88 9.83
N PHE A 42 -4.65 6.67 10.34
CA PHE A 42 -3.62 7.71 10.49
C PHE A 42 -2.63 7.78 9.30
N HIS A 43 -2.86 6.99 8.25
CA HIS A 43 -1.96 6.85 7.11
C HIS A 43 -2.37 7.68 5.88
N ASP A 44 -3.24 8.68 6.07
CA ASP A 44 -3.84 9.49 5.01
C ASP A 44 -3.08 10.80 4.72
N LEU A 45 -2.30 11.32 5.68
CA LEU A 45 -1.65 12.64 5.59
C LEU A 45 -0.83 12.85 4.32
N TYR A 46 -0.16 11.80 3.83
CA TYR A 46 0.71 11.87 2.65
C TYR A 46 0.16 11.09 1.45
N LEU A 47 -1.07 10.59 1.56
CA LEU A 47 -1.67 9.74 0.54
C LEU A 47 -1.93 10.52 -0.75
N GLU A 48 -2.42 11.75 -0.65
CA GLU A 48 -2.62 12.63 -1.80
C GLU A 48 -1.31 12.91 -2.54
N GLN A 49 -0.24 13.27 -1.82
CA GLN A 49 1.07 13.50 -2.41
C GLN A 49 1.61 12.26 -3.13
N ALA A 50 1.43 11.07 -2.55
CA ALA A 50 1.85 9.83 -3.17
C ALA A 50 1.04 9.53 -4.45
N LEU A 51 -0.28 9.75 -4.41
CA LEU A 51 -1.18 9.52 -5.54
C LEU A 51 -1.02 10.55 -6.68
N GLU A 52 -0.56 11.76 -6.37
CA GLU A 52 -0.14 12.77 -7.35
C GLU A 52 1.21 12.42 -7.96
N ALA A 53 2.16 11.93 -7.16
CA ALA A 53 3.47 11.51 -7.63
C ALA A 53 3.40 10.29 -8.56
N PHE A 54 2.47 9.38 -8.28
CA PHE A 54 2.26 8.12 -9.01
C PHE A 54 0.79 7.98 -9.44
N PRO A 55 0.34 8.73 -10.47
CA PRO A 55 -1.07 8.77 -10.86
C PRO A 55 -1.61 7.45 -11.41
N GLN A 56 -0.72 6.55 -11.87
CA GLN A 56 -1.07 5.23 -12.39
C GLN A 56 -1.11 4.13 -11.30
N ALA A 57 -0.74 4.46 -10.06
CA ALA A 57 -0.79 3.52 -8.95
C ALA A 57 -2.24 3.31 -8.50
N GLU A 58 -2.57 2.07 -8.19
CA GLU A 58 -3.81 1.71 -7.53
C GLU A 58 -3.75 2.08 -6.05
N LEU A 59 -4.84 2.62 -5.53
CA LEU A 59 -5.04 2.84 -4.11
C LEU A 59 -5.82 1.68 -3.52
N HIS A 60 -5.26 0.99 -2.54
CA HIS A 60 -5.99 0.01 -1.72
C HIS A 60 -6.09 0.53 -0.28
N ALA A 61 -7.31 0.82 0.18
CA ALA A 61 -7.51 1.53 1.43
C ALA A 61 -8.66 0.97 2.26
N ILE A 62 -8.54 1.10 3.59
CA ILE A 62 -9.64 0.77 4.51
C ILE A 62 -10.89 1.66 4.25
N PRO A 63 -12.11 1.21 4.62
CA PRO A 63 -13.35 1.90 4.23
C PRO A 63 -13.42 3.41 4.55
N PRO A 64 -12.95 3.92 5.71
CA PRO A 64 -12.96 5.35 5.98
C PRO A 64 -12.10 6.16 5.00
N ILE A 65 -10.96 5.62 4.58
CA ILE A 65 -10.05 6.28 3.63
C ILE A 65 -10.58 6.11 2.21
N TYR A 66 -10.97 4.88 1.82
CA TYR A 66 -11.55 4.61 0.50
C TYR A 66 -12.71 5.57 0.17
N ARG A 67 -13.63 5.82 1.11
CA ARG A 67 -14.75 6.75 0.90
C ARG A 67 -14.34 8.18 0.51
N ARG A 68 -13.14 8.63 0.90
CA ARG A 68 -12.63 9.95 0.49
C ARG A 68 -12.10 9.97 -0.93
N PHE A 69 -11.66 8.81 -1.43
CA PHE A 69 -11.04 8.66 -2.74
C PHE A 69 -11.89 7.84 -3.71
N SER A 70 -13.16 7.55 -3.38
CA SER A 70 -14.00 6.61 -4.14
C SER A 70 -14.34 7.09 -5.56
N SER A 71 -14.19 8.38 -5.85
CA SER A 71 -14.34 8.94 -7.19
C SER A 71 -13.08 8.77 -8.06
N ARG A 72 -11.94 8.39 -7.48
CA ARG A 72 -10.68 8.19 -8.20
C ARG A 72 -10.70 6.84 -8.93
N PRO A 73 -10.39 6.80 -10.24
CA PRO A 73 -10.12 5.55 -10.93
C PRO A 73 -8.95 4.79 -10.28
N GLY A 74 -9.11 3.48 -10.10
CA GLY A 74 -8.08 2.66 -9.45
C GLY A 74 -8.04 2.78 -7.92
N ALA A 75 -9.09 3.29 -7.28
CA ALA A 75 -9.27 3.16 -5.84
C ALA A 75 -10.12 1.92 -5.50
N PHE A 76 -9.65 1.13 -4.54
CA PHE A 76 -10.27 -0.12 -4.10
C PHE A 76 -10.30 -0.19 -2.57
N LEU A 77 -11.27 -0.95 -2.06
CA LEU A 77 -11.26 -1.36 -0.65
C LEU A 77 -10.13 -2.36 -0.44
N LEU A 78 -9.33 -2.13 0.61
CA LEU A 78 -8.32 -3.08 1.05
C LEU A 78 -9.04 -4.32 1.62
N PRO A 79 -8.83 -5.53 1.06
CA PRO A 79 -9.40 -6.75 1.61
C PRO A 79 -8.77 -7.11 2.96
N ASP A 80 -9.40 -7.96 3.76
CA ASP A 80 -8.87 -8.36 5.07
C ASP A 80 -7.73 -9.39 4.99
N ARG A 81 -7.56 -10.03 3.84
CA ARG A 81 -6.52 -11.03 3.54
C ARG A 81 -5.81 -10.66 2.25
N ALA A 82 -4.59 -11.17 2.10
CA ALA A 82 -3.80 -10.97 0.89
C ALA A 82 -4.51 -11.58 -0.31
N VAL A 83 -4.51 -10.87 -1.43
CA VAL A 83 -5.09 -11.32 -2.70
C VAL A 83 -4.12 -11.02 -3.82
N SER A 84 -4.26 -11.74 -4.94
CA SER A 84 -3.58 -11.36 -6.19
C SER A 84 -3.85 -9.88 -6.48
N PRO A 85 -2.83 -9.08 -6.82
CA PRO A 85 -1.52 -9.51 -7.35
C PRO A 85 -0.36 -9.60 -6.35
N TRP A 86 -0.54 -9.30 -5.06
CA TRP A 86 0.54 -9.41 -4.07
C TRP A 86 0.40 -10.59 -3.11
N GLY A 87 -0.72 -11.30 -3.14
CA GLY A 87 -1.01 -12.40 -2.21
C GLY A 87 -0.02 -13.57 -2.27
N ASP A 88 0.71 -13.73 -3.38
CA ASP A 88 1.75 -14.75 -3.52
C ASP A 88 3.09 -14.31 -2.90
N ALA A 89 3.27 -13.00 -2.67
CA ALA A 89 4.53 -12.42 -2.17
C ALA A 89 4.41 -11.85 -0.75
N ILE A 90 3.19 -11.48 -0.32
CA ILE A 90 2.96 -10.80 0.95
C ILE A 90 1.84 -11.51 1.70
N ASP A 91 2.13 -11.94 2.92
CA ASP A 91 1.09 -12.35 3.86
C ASP A 91 0.50 -11.10 4.54
N GLN A 92 -0.83 -11.02 4.56
CA GLN A 92 -1.58 -9.84 5.01
C GLN A 92 -2.60 -10.24 6.06
N HIS A 93 -2.48 -9.61 7.23
CA HIS A 93 -3.39 -9.85 8.36
C HIS A 93 -4.05 -8.54 8.77
N ALA A 94 -5.38 -8.48 8.64
CA ALA A 94 -6.16 -7.42 9.27
C ALA A 94 -6.19 -7.62 10.79
N PHE A 95 -5.61 -6.69 11.54
CA PHE A 95 -5.65 -6.65 12.99
C PHE A 95 -6.67 -5.61 13.46
N GLN A 96 -7.74 -6.08 14.12
CA GLN A 96 -8.72 -5.20 14.77
C GLN A 96 -8.47 -5.16 16.28
N ALA A 97 -7.90 -4.06 16.76
CA ALA A 97 -7.58 -3.83 18.17
C ALA A 97 -8.68 -3.05 18.93
N GLY A 98 -9.93 -3.07 18.44
CA GLY A 98 -11.08 -2.36 19.01
C GLY A 98 -11.70 -1.31 18.06
N PRO A 99 -12.80 -0.62 18.45
CA PRO A 99 -13.60 0.21 17.55
C PRO A 99 -12.86 1.42 16.93
N PHE A 100 -11.71 1.80 17.49
CA PHE A 100 -10.91 2.94 17.06
C PHE A 100 -9.53 2.57 16.48
N HIS A 101 -9.11 1.31 16.57
CA HIS A 101 -7.78 0.86 16.15
C HIS A 101 -7.91 -0.36 15.23
N SER A 102 -7.74 -0.12 13.93
CA SER A 102 -7.60 -1.17 12.91
C SER A 102 -6.27 -0.93 12.20
N GLU A 103 -5.39 -1.92 12.24
CA GLU A 103 -4.07 -1.91 11.60
C GLU A 103 -3.95 -3.16 10.73
N THR A 104 -3.30 -3.06 9.57
CA THR A 104 -3.04 -4.23 8.72
C THR A 104 -1.54 -4.44 8.68
N VAL A 105 -1.09 -5.65 9.01
CA VAL A 105 0.32 -6.03 9.04
C VAL A 105 0.65 -6.80 7.77
N PHE A 106 1.82 -6.50 7.18
CA PHE A 106 2.34 -7.15 5.98
C PHE A 106 3.68 -7.79 6.31
N GLN A 107 3.85 -9.07 5.99
CA GLN A 107 5.09 -9.83 6.19
C GLN A 107 5.50 -10.50 4.87
N ASN A 108 6.79 -10.43 4.53
CA ASN A 108 7.34 -11.17 3.39
C ASN A 108 7.29 -12.68 3.69
N ILE A 109 6.87 -13.46 2.70
CA ILE A 109 6.93 -14.92 2.80
C ILE A 109 8.34 -15.35 2.35
N ASP A 110 9.22 -15.63 3.31
CA ASP A 110 10.49 -16.31 3.04
C ASP A 110 10.22 -17.82 2.96
N GLU A 111 10.13 -18.39 1.75
CA GLU A 111 10.33 -19.83 1.60
C GLU A 111 11.82 -20.14 1.86
N THR A 112 12.14 -20.39 3.14
CA THR A 112 13.38 -21.10 3.47
C THR A 112 13.18 -22.56 3.05
N ILE A 113 13.55 -22.88 1.81
CA ILE A 113 13.80 -24.27 1.43
C ILE A 113 15.10 -24.67 2.14
N SER A 114 14.97 -25.41 3.24
CA SER A 114 16.05 -26.24 3.80
C SER A 114 16.09 -27.60 3.11
#